data_AF-A0A644VDQ4-F1
#
_entry.id   AF-A0A644VDQ4-F1
#
_cell.length_a   1.000
_cell.length_b   1.000
_cell.length_c   1.000
_cell.angle_alpha   90.00
_cell.angle_beta   90.00
_cell.angle_gamma   90.00
#
_symmetry.space_group_name_H-M   'P 1'
#
loop_
_entity.id
_entity.type
_entity.pdbx_description
1 polymer ?
#
loop_
_entity_poly.entity_id
_entity_poly.type
_entity_poly.pdbx_seq_one_letter_code
_entity_poly.pdbx_strand_id
1 'polypeptide(L)' 'MKCPRCDSDAVRVMTKSPVGDVWEVYVCDTCCFSWRSTEDIHVHDVFKLKPEEICKLQHIPPIPPLKSK' A
#
# COMPACT_ATOMS: atom_id res chain seq x y z
N MET A 1 11.22 2.87 8.67
CA MET A 1 9.95 3.07 9.42
C MET A 1 9.11 1.82 9.26
N LYS A 2 8.30 1.47 10.26
CA LYS A 2 7.46 0.26 10.18
C LYS A 2 6.15 0.58 9.46
N CYS A 3 5.69 -0.29 8.57
CA CYS A 3 4.41 -0.12 7.90
C CYS A 3 3.26 -0.24 8.92
N PRO A 4 2.34 0.74 9.00
CA PRO A 4 1.24 0.71 9.97
C PRO A 4 0.19 -0.38 9.68
N ARG A 5 0.19 -0.96 8.48
CA ARG A 5 -0.80 -1.96 8.04
C ARG A 5 -0.32 -3.39 8.14
N CYS A 6 0.94 -3.67 7.82
CA CYS A 6 1.47 -5.04 7.77
C CYS A 6 2.76 -5.25 8.55
N ASP A 7 3.19 -4.26 9.33
CA ASP A 7 4.37 -4.35 10.21
C ASP A 7 5.71 -4.61 9.50
N SER A 8 5.77 -4.54 8.17
CA SER A 8 7.02 -4.67 7.41
C SER A 8 7.93 -3.45 7.58
N ASP A 9 9.24 -3.67 7.59
CA ASP A 9 10.27 -2.63 7.57
C ASP A 9 10.62 -2.15 6.14
N ALA A 10 10.08 -2.82 5.11
CA ALA A 10 10.28 -2.46 3.70
C ALA A 10 9.39 -1.28 3.31
N VAL A 11 9.73 -0.09 3.81
CA VAL A 11 9.04 1.17 3.50
C VAL A 11 10.04 2.15 2.89
N ARG A 12 9.67 2.75 1.75
CA ARG A 12 10.48 3.76 1.05
C ARG A 12 9.69 5.03 0.78
N VAL A 13 10.40 6.13 0.56
CA VAL A 13 9.80 7.35 0.01
C VAL A 13 9.46 7.11 -1.46
N MET A 14 8.19 7.26 -1.81
CA MET A 14 7.69 7.14 -3.17
C MET A 14 7.87 8.44 -3.95
N THR A 15 7.56 9.57 -3.33
CA THR A 15 7.68 10.90 -3.93
C THR A 15 7.68 11.98 -2.85
N LYS A 16 8.16 13.17 -3.19
CA LYS A 16 8.19 14.36 -2.32
C LYS A 16 7.34 15.46 -2.94
N SER A 17 6.94 16.43 -2.11
CA SER A 17 6.25 17.63 -2.62
C SER A 17 7.08 18.33 -3.70
N PRO A 18 6.47 18.75 -4.82
CA PRO A 18 7.16 19.57 -5.81
C PRO A 18 7.34 21.02 -5.34
N VAL A 19 6.67 21.41 -4.24
CA VAL A 19 6.73 22.75 -3.65
C VAL A 19 7.31 22.63 -2.24
N GLY A 20 8.65 22.68 -2.13
CA GLY A 20 9.38 22.63 -0.84
C GLY A 20 9.18 21.34 -0.04
N ASP A 21 9.63 21.34 1.22
CA ASP A 21 9.64 20.16 2.10
C ASP A 21 8.35 20.02 2.94
N VAL A 22 7.18 20.20 2.30
CA VAL A 22 5.89 20.24 3.01
C VAL A 22 5.25 18.86 3.22
N TRP A 23 5.59 17.86 2.42
CA TRP A 23 5.19 16.47 2.61
C TRP A 23 6.06 15.48 1.82
N GLU A 24 6.09 14.25 2.30
CA GLU A 24 6.61 13.08 1.59
C GLU A 24 5.50 12.02 1.51
N VAL A 25 5.45 11.23 0.44
CA VAL A 25 4.61 10.03 0.36
C VAL A 25 5.50 8.82 0.58
N TYR A 26 5.13 7.99 1.56
CA TYR A 26 5.74 6.70 1.81
C TYR A 26 4.95 5.59 1.12
N VAL A 27 5.63 4.50 0.75
CA VAL A 27 5.00 3.28 0.26
C VAL A 27 5.67 2.07 0.88
N CYS A 28 4.88 1.10 1.32
CA CYS A 28 5.38 -0.20 1.75
C CYS A 28 5.54 -1.13 0.53
N ASP A 29 6.74 -1.68 0.32
CA ASP A 29 7.02 -2.60 -0.78
C ASP A 29 6.43 -4.01 -0.54
N THR A 30 5.94 -4.30 0.67
CA THR A 30 5.29 -5.58 1.00
C THR A 30 3.78 -5.57 0.72
N CYS A 31 3.06 -4.54 1.17
CA CYS A 31 1.59 -4.48 1.04
C CYS A 31 1.07 -3.36 0.11
N CYS A 32 1.97 -2.60 -0.51
CA CYS A 32 1.66 -1.47 -1.39
C CYS A 32 0.82 -0.35 -0.74
N PHE A 33 0.68 -0.35 0.59
CA PHE A 33 0.02 0.73 1.30
C PHE A 33 0.89 1.99 1.23
N SER A 34 0.27 3.12 0.85
CA SER A 34 0.93 4.42 0.77
C SER A 34 0.23 5.44 1.65
N TRP A 35 1.00 6.34 2.25
CA TRP A 35 0.49 7.42 3.10
C TRP A 35 1.44 8.62 3.08
N ARG A 36 0.95 9.79 3.49
CA ARG A 36 1.78 11.01 3.59
C ARG A 36 2.38 11.19 4.96
N SER A 37 3.51 11.90 5.02
CA SER A 37 4.16 12.30 6.28
C SER A 37 3.32 13.21 7.16
N THR A 38 2.28 13.83 6.60
CA THR A 38 1.35 14.73 7.31
C THR A 38 0.07 14.05 7.77
N GLU A 39 -0.10 12.75 7.51
CA GLU A 39 -1.27 11.98 7.93
C GLU A 39 -1.02 11.26 9.26
N ASP A 40 -2.02 11.25 10.14
CA ASP A 40 -2.05 10.39 11.32
C ASP A 40 -2.73 9.06 10.95
N ILE A 41 -1.96 7.97 10.96
CA ILE A 41 -2.40 6.69 10.43
C ILE A 41 -2.99 5.83 11.54
N HIS A 42 -4.31 5.64 11.48
CA HIS A 42 -5.03 4.69 12.30
C HIS A 42 -5.51 3.49 11.46
N VAL A 43 -4.98 2.30 11.75
CA VAL A 43 -5.44 1.03 11.15
C VAL A 43 -6.00 0.15 12.27
N HIS A 44 -7.31 -0.12 12.23
CA HIS A 44 -7.91 -1.07 13.17
C HIS A 44 -7.29 -2.46 13.00
N ASP A 45 -7.14 -3.20 14.10
CA ASP A 45 -6.48 -4.52 14.08
C ASP A 45 -7.15 -5.51 13.11
N VAL A 46 -8.46 -5.41 12.91
CA VAL A 46 -9.20 -6.25 11.95
C VAL A 46 -8.81 -6.00 10.48
N PHE A 47 -8.17 -4.87 10.17
CA PHE A 47 -7.71 -4.50 8.84
C PHE A 47 -6.18 -4.64 8.66
N LYS A 48 -5.46 -5.05 9.70
CA LYS A 48 -4.04 -5.36 9.58
C LYS A 48 -3.86 -6.58 8.70
N LEU A 49 -2.83 -6.54 7.86
CA LEU A 49 -2.50 -7.60 6.93
C LEU A 49 -1.28 -8.36 7.41
N LYS A 50 -1.31 -9.68 7.31
CA LYS A 50 -0.11 -10.50 7.47
C LYS A 50 0.56 -10.68 6.11
N PRO A 51 1.87 -10.43 5.97
CA PRO A 51 2.58 -10.59 4.69
C PRO A 51 2.31 -11.93 3.98
N GLU A 52 2.25 -13.02 4.74
CA GLU A 52 2.00 -14.38 4.26
C GLU A 52 0.58 -14.62 3.71
N GLU A 53 -0.39 -13.74 4.02
CA GLU A 53 -1.77 -13.82 3.54
C GLU A 53 -1.99 -13.00 2.27
N ILE A 54 -1.13 -12.02 1.98
CA ILE A 54 -1.31 -11.07 0.86
C ILE A 54 -1.44 -11.80 -0.49
N CYS A 55 -0.62 -12.82 -0.73
CA CYS A 55 -0.69 -13.62 -1.97
C CYS A 55 -2.04 -14.32 -2.18
N LYS A 56 -2.82 -14.50 -1.11
CA LYS A 56 -4.14 -15.16 -1.14
C LYS A 56 -5.30 -14.17 -1.31
N LEU A 57 -5.05 -12.86 -1.19
CA LEU A 57 -6.10 -11.82 -1.26
C LEU A 57 -6.56 -11.52 -2.69
N GLN A 58 -5.87 -12.05 -3.70
CA GLN A 58 -6.22 -11.81 -5.10
C GLN A 58 -7.50 -12.56 -5.47
N HIS A 59 -8.62 -11.85 -5.48
CA HIS A 59 -9.89 -12.29 -6.08
C HIS A 59 -10.10 -11.58 -7.43
N ILE A 60 -9.34 -11.99 -8.44
CA ILE A 60 -9.41 -11.40 -9.77
C ILE A 60 -10.57 -12.06 -10.53
N PRO A 61 -11.57 -11.30 -11.01
CA PRO A 61 -12.63 -11.86 -11.83
C PRO A 61 -12.07 -12.43 -13.14
N PRO A 62 -12.68 -13.46 -13.72
CA PRO A 62 -12.23 -14.00 -15.00
C PRO A 62 -12.27 -12.92 -16.08
N ILE A 63 -11.24 -12.88 -16.93
CA ILE A 63 -11.19 -11.99 -18.09
C ILE A 63 -12.23 -12.50 -19.11
N PRO A 64 -13.19 -11.68 -19.55
CA PRO A 64 -14.15 -12.08 -20.57
C PRO A 64 -13.44 -12.46 -21.89
N PRO A 65 -13.98 -13.41 -22.66
CA PRO A 65 -13.42 -13.74 -23.97
C PRO A 65 -13.48 -12.52 -24.91
N LEU A 66 -12.46 -12.37 -25.76
CA LEU A 66 -12.42 -11.32 -26.78
C LEU A 66 -13.57 -11.53 -27.78
N LYS A 67 -14.36 -10.49 -28.05
CA LYS A 67 -15.37 -10.55 -29.11
C LYS A 67 -14.68 -10.56 -30.47
N SER A 68 -15.06 -11.49 -31.35
CA SER A 68 -14.72 -11.38 -32.78
C SER A 68 -15.33 -10.11 -33.37
N LYS A 69 -14.66 -9.52 -34.35
CA LYS A 69 -15.20 -8.38 -35.11
C LYS A 69 -16.49 -8.74 -35.83
#